data_AF-A0A1J5SAW0-F1
#
_entry.id   AF-A0A1J5SAW0-F1
#
_cell.length_a   1.000
_cell.length_b   1.000
_cell.length_c   1.000
_cell.angle_alpha   90.00
_cell.angle_beta   90.00
_cell.angle_gamma   90.00
#
_symmetry.space_group_name_H-M   'P 1'
#
loop_
_entity.id
_entity.type
_entity.pdbx_description
1 polymer ?
#
loop_
_entity_poly.entity_id
_entity_poly.type
_entity_poly.pdbx_seq_one_letter_code
_entity_poly.pdbx_strand_id
1 'polypeptide(L)'
;MKTIVSNLIMVALCSLYISCNEHPKHDKVISATDTLAVKHGKKPGSSFSDTLVIKNAAAVFYNPDSVQLEKIKKLNKPMEFSSLTHQNFYLMRNAKIVLSKYWPGLKIIEVNKIRYLLFVKKDQSKILIDLDTKDDIAGIILFNKIKDPQLIDMMNIDTELNFYFNH
;
A
#
# COMPACT_ATOMS: atom_id res chain seq x y z
N MET A 1 -35.28 21.01 -43.70
CA MET A 1 -34.69 20.52 -44.96
C MET A 1 -33.75 21.60 -45.50
N LYS A 2 -32.47 21.56 -45.13
CA LYS A 2 -31.34 22.27 -45.78
C LYS A 2 -30.07 21.46 -45.52
N THR A 3 -29.64 20.84 -46.59
CA THR A 3 -28.52 19.93 -46.87
C THR A 3 -27.19 20.68 -46.62
N ILE A 4 -26.28 20.13 -45.80
CA ILE A 4 -25.07 19.40 -46.24
C ILE A 4 -24.31 20.13 -47.36
N VAL A 5 -23.63 21.24 -47.06
CA VAL A 5 -22.51 21.74 -47.87
C VAL A 5 -21.58 22.59 -46.99
N SER A 6 -20.71 21.96 -46.18
CA SER A 6 -19.49 22.62 -45.68
C SER A 6 -18.48 21.61 -45.14
N ASN A 7 -18.41 20.42 -45.75
CA ASN A 7 -17.37 19.41 -45.51
C ASN A 7 -16.62 19.21 -46.82
N LEU A 8 -15.85 20.21 -47.27
CA LEU A 8 -14.93 20.04 -48.40
C LEU A 8 -13.89 21.15 -48.53
N ILE A 9 -13.25 21.59 -47.45
CA ILE A 9 -12.04 22.43 -47.58
C ILE A 9 -11.02 21.99 -46.53
N MET A 10 -9.85 21.57 -47.02
CA MET A 10 -8.58 21.38 -46.30
C MET A 10 -8.40 20.13 -45.44
N VAL A 11 -8.65 18.99 -46.08
CA VAL A 11 -7.72 17.85 -46.02
C VAL A 11 -6.42 18.27 -46.73
N ALA A 12 -5.55 19.03 -46.06
CA ALA A 12 -4.24 19.44 -46.58
C ALA A 12 -3.31 19.98 -45.49
N LEU A 13 -3.11 19.24 -44.40
CA LEU A 13 -1.98 19.46 -43.46
C LEU A 13 -1.70 18.17 -42.68
N CYS A 14 -1.58 17.07 -43.42
CA CYS A 14 -0.98 15.82 -43.00
C CYS A 14 0.27 15.60 -43.84
N SER A 15 1.42 16.05 -43.37
CA SER A 15 2.73 15.47 -43.68
C SER A 15 3.80 16.23 -42.91
N LEU A 16 4.80 15.48 -42.44
CA LEU A 16 5.98 15.92 -41.68
C LEU A 16 5.72 16.04 -40.16
N TYR A 17 5.81 14.91 -39.46
CA TYR A 17 6.77 14.68 -38.38
C TYR A 17 6.79 13.18 -38.04
N ILE A 18 7.37 12.38 -38.94
CA ILE A 18 7.87 11.05 -38.59
C ILE A 18 9.34 11.26 -38.25
N SER A 19 9.67 11.34 -36.96
CA SER A 19 11.05 11.28 -36.50
C SER A 19 11.44 9.81 -36.35
N CYS A 20 12.24 9.31 -37.28
CA CYS A 20 12.97 8.06 -37.15
C CYS A 20 14.17 8.32 -36.23
N ASN A 21 14.16 7.75 -35.02
CA ASN A 21 15.39 7.62 -34.24
C ASN A 21 16.07 6.30 -34.63
N GLU A 22 17.24 6.42 -35.23
CA GLU A 22 18.11 5.32 -35.63
C GLU A 22 18.58 4.50 -34.41
N HIS A 23 18.52 3.18 -34.55
CA HIS A 23 19.21 2.23 -33.70
C HIS A 23 20.64 2.06 -34.23
N PRO A 24 21.70 2.41 -33.47
CA PRO A 24 23.03 1.93 -33.77
C PRO A 24 23.18 0.51 -33.22
N LYS A 25 23.35 -0.45 -34.15
CA LYS A 25 23.98 -1.73 -33.86
C LYS A 25 25.46 -1.47 -33.59
N HIS A 26 25.94 -1.85 -32.42
CA HIS A 26 27.38 -1.99 -32.18
C HIS A 26 27.70 -3.45 -31.93
N ASP A 27 28.57 -3.97 -32.78
CA ASP A 27 29.09 -5.32 -32.73
C ASP A 27 29.85 -5.62 -31.44
N LYS A 28 29.82 -6.90 -31.07
CA LYS A 28 30.60 -7.48 -29.97
C LYS A 28 32.09 -7.40 -30.31
N VAL A 29 32.86 -6.72 -29.46
CA VAL A 29 34.30 -6.98 -29.30
C VAL A 29 34.54 -7.26 -27.83
N ILE A 30 34.97 -8.49 -27.55
CA ILE A 30 35.52 -8.89 -26.26
C ILE A 30 36.92 -8.27 -26.17
N SER A 31 37.15 -7.45 -25.14
CA SER A 31 38.50 -7.26 -24.61
C SER A 31 38.41 -7.04 -23.11
N ALA A 32 39.09 -7.92 -22.37
CA ALA A 32 39.31 -7.80 -20.94
C ALA A 32 40.03 -6.48 -20.62
N THR A 33 39.72 -5.88 -19.47
CA THR A 33 40.66 -5.45 -18.39
C THR A 33 39.99 -4.37 -17.52
N ASP A 34 39.82 -4.70 -16.25
CA ASP A 34 39.74 -3.87 -15.04
C ASP A 34 38.66 -2.78 -14.85
N THR A 35 37.55 -3.24 -14.27
CA THR A 35 37.09 -2.93 -12.91
C THR A 35 37.39 -1.55 -12.31
N LEU A 36 36.44 -0.63 -12.44
CA LEU A 36 36.05 0.25 -11.32
C LEU A 36 34.54 0.18 -11.15
N ALA A 37 34.13 -0.80 -10.35
CA ALA A 37 32.76 -1.01 -9.95
C ALA A 37 32.27 0.16 -9.09
N VAL A 38 31.52 1.09 -9.69
CA VAL A 38 30.63 1.97 -8.95
C VAL A 38 29.57 1.07 -8.32
N LYS A 39 29.75 0.76 -7.03
CA LYS A 39 28.80 0.08 -6.15
C LYS A 39 27.51 0.91 -6.12
N HIS A 40 26.64 0.71 -7.12
CA HIS A 40 25.22 0.97 -6.95
C HIS A 40 24.78 -0.02 -5.89
N GLY A 41 24.61 0.48 -4.66
CA GLY A 41 24.01 -0.28 -3.58
C GLY A 41 22.66 -0.80 -4.05
N LYS A 42 22.62 -2.04 -4.54
CA LYS A 42 21.38 -2.78 -4.71
C LYS A 42 20.72 -2.74 -3.34
N LYS A 43 19.55 -2.09 -3.26
CA LYS A 43 18.64 -2.27 -2.14
C LYS A 43 18.54 -3.78 -1.91
N PRO A 44 18.73 -4.29 -0.68
CA PRO A 44 18.63 -5.72 -0.43
C PRO A 44 17.31 -6.21 -1.02
N GLY A 45 17.37 -7.29 -1.79
CA GLY A 45 16.19 -7.88 -2.40
C GLY A 45 15.18 -8.20 -1.31
N SER A 46 13.92 -7.79 -1.51
CA SER A 46 12.83 -8.06 -0.56
C SER A 46 12.88 -9.51 -0.15
N SER A 47 13.04 -9.73 1.15
CA SER A 47 12.98 -11.07 1.69
C SER A 47 11.54 -11.52 1.62
N PHE A 48 11.27 -12.78 1.25
CA PHE A 48 9.92 -13.35 1.25
C PHE A 48 9.23 -13.25 2.63
N SER A 49 9.96 -12.91 3.69
CA SER A 49 9.45 -12.60 5.03
C SER A 49 8.77 -11.23 5.17
N ASP A 50 8.89 -10.32 4.20
CA ASP A 50 8.36 -8.95 4.33
C ASP A 50 6.84 -8.86 4.06
N THR A 51 6.21 -9.96 3.62
CA THR A 51 4.79 -9.99 3.23
C THR A 51 4.00 -11.01 4.05
N LEU A 52 2.95 -10.55 4.74
CA LEU A 52 1.97 -11.42 5.36
C LEU A 52 0.76 -11.61 4.44
N VAL A 53 0.43 -12.87 4.11
CA VAL A 53 -0.72 -13.20 3.26
C VAL A 53 -1.96 -13.49 4.12
N ILE A 54 -3.05 -12.77 3.85
CA ILE A 54 -4.31 -12.85 4.60
C ILE A 54 -5.42 -13.36 3.68
N LYS A 55 -5.88 -14.58 3.93
CA LYS A 55 -6.89 -15.28 3.12
C LYS A 55 -8.27 -15.40 3.79
N ASN A 56 -8.34 -15.08 5.08
CA ASN A 56 -9.54 -15.20 5.90
C ASN A 56 -10.03 -13.83 6.35
N ALA A 57 -11.32 -13.71 6.63
CA ALA A 57 -11.86 -12.49 7.22
C ALA A 57 -11.17 -12.22 8.56
N ALA A 58 -10.72 -10.98 8.76
CA ALA A 58 -9.89 -10.62 9.90
C ALA A 58 -9.93 -9.11 10.18
N ALA A 59 -9.65 -8.77 11.43
CA ALA A 59 -9.18 -7.44 11.82
C ALA A 59 -7.66 -7.52 12.02
N VAL A 60 -6.91 -6.76 11.24
CA VAL A 60 -5.45 -6.75 11.24
C VAL A 60 -4.96 -5.52 12.00
N PHE A 61 -4.39 -5.74 13.17
CA PHE A 61 -3.77 -4.72 14.01
C PHE A 61 -2.31 -4.60 13.61
N TYR A 62 -1.91 -3.44 13.11
CA TYR A 62 -0.51 -3.17 12.79
C TYR A 62 0.08 -2.13 13.73
N ASN A 63 1.34 -2.34 14.08
CA ASN A 63 2.17 -1.39 14.82
C ASN A 63 3.50 -1.23 14.08
N PRO A 64 4.13 -0.04 14.16
CA PRO A 64 5.40 0.22 13.54
C PRO A 64 6.49 -0.61 14.21
N ASP A 65 7.46 -1.03 13.42
CA ASP A 65 8.71 -1.56 13.96
C ASP A 65 9.55 -0.43 14.59
N SER A 66 10.70 -0.77 15.18
CA SER A 66 11.57 0.23 15.82
C SER A 66 12.10 1.29 14.85
N VAL A 67 12.29 0.94 13.57
CA VAL A 67 12.82 1.86 12.55
C VAL A 67 11.73 2.85 12.12
N GLN A 68 10.53 2.35 11.84
CA GLN A 68 9.34 3.15 11.54
C GLN A 68 8.97 4.04 12.73
N LEU A 69 9.04 3.54 13.96
CA LEU A 69 8.76 4.30 15.17
C LEU A 69 9.73 5.48 15.32
N GLU A 70 11.03 5.27 15.08
CA GLU A 70 12.03 6.34 15.10
C GLU A 70 11.82 7.35 13.96
N LYS A 71 11.35 6.91 12.78
CA LYS A 71 10.93 7.82 11.70
C LYS A 71 9.75 8.69 12.15
N ILE A 72 8.70 8.08 12.71
CA ILE A 72 7.51 8.82 13.17
C ILE A 72 7.87 9.79 14.30
N LYS A 73 8.72 9.36 15.24
CA LYS A 73 9.24 10.20 16.32
C LYS A 73 10.01 11.42 15.81
N LYS A 74 10.78 11.29 14.71
CA LYS A 74 11.48 12.43 14.08
C LYS A 74 10.54 13.41 13.38
N LEU A 75 9.37 12.95 12.95
CA LEU A 75 8.36 13.77 12.28
C LEU A 75 7.44 14.52 13.25
N ASN A 76 7.43 14.17 14.54
CA ASN A 76 6.54 14.73 15.55
C ASN A 76 7.33 15.40 16.69
N LYS A 77 6.73 16.40 17.36
CA LYS A 77 7.35 16.93 18.58
C LYS A 77 7.29 15.88 19.69
N PRO A 78 8.25 15.86 20.65
CA PRO A 78 8.26 14.84 21.71
C PRO A 78 6.96 14.71 22.50
N MET A 79 6.31 15.84 22.82
CA MET A 79 5.01 15.83 23.53
C MET A 79 3.89 15.24 22.67
N GLU A 80 3.81 15.66 21.40
CA GLU A 80 2.82 15.15 20.44
C GLU A 80 2.99 13.64 20.23
N PHE A 81 4.21 13.17 20.04
CA PHE A 81 4.53 11.75 19.92
C PHE A 81 4.15 10.92 21.17
N SER A 82 4.42 11.46 22.35
CA SER A 82 4.01 10.83 23.61
C SER A 82 2.50 10.73 23.72
N SER A 83 1.77 11.82 23.46
CA SER A 83 0.30 11.84 23.47
C SER A 83 -0.29 10.85 22.47
N LEU A 84 0.22 10.80 21.23
CA LEU A 84 -0.19 9.84 20.21
C LEU A 84 0.00 8.40 20.72
N THR A 85 1.17 8.09 21.26
CA THR A 85 1.50 6.74 21.76
C THR A 85 0.53 6.29 22.86
N HIS A 86 0.26 7.17 23.83
CA HIS A 86 -0.70 6.88 24.89
C HIS A 86 -2.11 6.67 24.32
N GLN A 87 -2.56 7.55 23.43
CA GLN A 87 -3.89 7.45 22.80
C GLN A 87 -4.05 6.15 22.02
N ASN A 88 -3.09 5.80 21.16
CA ASN A 88 -3.19 4.58 20.36
C ASN A 88 -3.15 3.30 21.19
N PHE A 89 -2.41 3.28 22.30
CA PHE A 89 -2.46 2.17 23.23
C PHE A 89 -3.90 1.91 23.73
N TYR A 90 -4.60 2.96 24.16
CA TYR A 90 -5.98 2.83 24.66
C TYR A 90 -6.96 2.50 23.53
N LEU A 91 -6.81 3.09 22.35
CA LEU A 91 -7.66 2.80 21.18
C LEU A 91 -7.51 1.35 20.72
N MET A 92 -6.28 0.84 20.61
CA MET A 92 -6.04 -0.56 20.27
C MET A 92 -6.60 -1.51 21.33
N ARG A 93 -6.42 -1.19 22.61
CA ARG A 93 -7.00 -1.98 23.71
C ARG A 93 -8.52 -2.01 23.64
N ASN A 94 -9.15 -0.84 23.44
CA ASN A 94 -10.60 -0.74 23.32
C ASN A 94 -11.11 -1.57 22.13
N ALA A 95 -10.46 -1.43 20.96
CA ALA A 95 -10.85 -2.17 19.78
C ALA A 95 -10.77 -3.69 19.96
N LYS A 96 -9.74 -4.19 20.66
CA LYS A 96 -9.65 -5.62 21.02
C LYS A 96 -10.82 -6.06 21.91
N ILE A 97 -11.19 -5.25 22.91
CA ILE A 97 -12.34 -5.54 23.80
C ILE A 97 -13.65 -5.59 22.99
N VAL A 98 -13.90 -4.59 22.14
CA VAL A 98 -15.07 -4.50 21.27
C VAL A 98 -15.18 -5.72 20.36
N LEU A 99 -14.08 -6.09 19.70
CA LEU A 99 -14.01 -7.27 18.84
C LEU A 99 -14.28 -8.57 19.61
N SER A 100 -13.65 -8.77 20.77
CA SER A 100 -13.88 -9.96 21.58
C SER A 100 -15.32 -10.07 22.09
N LYS A 101 -15.96 -8.94 22.39
CA LYS A 101 -17.31 -8.90 22.95
C LYS A 101 -18.40 -9.08 21.88
N TYR A 102 -18.29 -8.38 20.76
CA TYR A 102 -19.36 -8.29 19.77
C TYR A 102 -19.07 -9.05 18.47
N TRP A 103 -17.81 -9.40 18.20
CA TRP A 103 -17.36 -10.10 17.00
C TRP A 103 -16.46 -11.31 17.33
N PRO A 104 -16.87 -12.23 18.24
CA PRO A 104 -15.99 -13.28 18.76
C PRO A 104 -15.48 -14.27 17.70
N GLY A 105 -16.17 -14.37 16.55
CA GLY A 105 -15.76 -15.20 15.42
C GLY A 105 -14.78 -14.54 14.45
N LEU A 106 -14.52 -13.22 14.58
CA LEU A 106 -13.61 -12.50 13.71
C LEU A 106 -12.17 -12.75 14.13
N LYS A 107 -11.33 -13.20 13.19
CA LYS A 107 -9.92 -13.44 13.46
C LYS A 107 -9.19 -12.11 13.72
N ILE A 108 -8.52 -11.99 14.86
CA ILE A 108 -7.59 -10.89 15.14
C ILE A 108 -6.19 -11.31 14.70
N ILE A 109 -5.52 -10.48 13.91
CA ILE A 109 -4.14 -10.69 13.46
C ILE A 109 -3.31 -9.51 13.94
N GLU A 110 -2.26 -9.74 14.72
CA GLU A 110 -1.34 -8.70 15.18
C GLU A 110 -0.04 -8.76 14.36
N VAL A 111 0.40 -7.61 13.84
CA VAL A 111 1.63 -7.48 13.06
C VAL A 111 2.47 -6.31 13.56
N ASN A 112 3.78 -6.51 13.63
CA ASN A 112 4.74 -5.51 14.15
C ASN A 112 6.06 -5.42 13.37
N LYS A 113 6.35 -6.37 12.46
CA LYS A 113 7.61 -6.45 11.71
C LYS A 113 7.37 -6.88 10.26
N ILE A 114 6.21 -6.55 9.73
CA ILE A 114 5.81 -6.87 8.37
C ILE A 114 5.64 -5.56 7.63
N ARG A 115 6.22 -5.48 6.44
CA ARG A 115 6.06 -4.31 5.58
C ARG A 115 4.80 -4.39 4.75
N TYR A 116 4.52 -5.56 4.17
CA TYR A 116 3.42 -5.72 3.23
C TYR A 116 2.33 -6.64 3.75
N LEU A 117 1.08 -6.23 3.59
CA LEU A 117 -0.09 -7.07 3.80
C LEU A 117 -0.70 -7.42 2.44
N LEU A 118 -0.76 -8.70 2.11
CA LEU A 118 -1.38 -9.21 0.89
C LEU A 118 -2.72 -9.86 1.21
N PHE A 119 -3.80 -9.16 0.93
CA PHE A 119 -5.17 -9.64 1.12
C PHE A 119 -5.64 -10.39 -0.12
N VAL A 120 -6.17 -11.60 0.08
CA VAL A 120 -6.67 -12.46 -1.00
C VAL A 120 -8.18 -12.61 -0.86
N LYS A 121 -8.94 -12.04 -1.79
CA LYS A 121 -10.39 -12.11 -1.82
C LYS A 121 -10.90 -13.48 -2.24
N LYS A 122 -12.21 -13.69 -2.08
CA LYS A 122 -12.89 -14.94 -2.45
C LYS A 122 -12.75 -15.26 -3.96
N ASP A 123 -12.75 -14.24 -4.80
CA ASP A 123 -12.56 -14.34 -6.26
C ASP A 123 -11.08 -14.49 -6.69
N GLN A 124 -10.17 -14.68 -5.74
CA GLN A 124 -8.71 -14.75 -5.92
C GLN A 124 -8.03 -13.42 -6.31
N SER A 125 -8.77 -12.31 -6.44
CA SER A 125 -8.16 -11.00 -6.59
C SER A 125 -7.35 -10.63 -5.34
N LYS A 126 -6.31 -9.84 -5.53
CA LYS A 126 -5.31 -9.53 -4.51
C LYS A 126 -5.17 -8.04 -4.32
N ILE A 127 -5.12 -7.61 -3.05
CA ILE A 127 -4.83 -6.22 -2.67
C ILE A 127 -3.59 -6.21 -1.79
N LEU A 128 -2.60 -5.40 -2.16
CA LEU A 128 -1.36 -5.23 -1.41
C LEU A 128 -1.37 -3.87 -0.71
N ILE A 129 -1.11 -3.86 0.60
CA ILE A 129 -0.92 -2.64 1.39
C ILE A 129 0.54 -2.59 1.87
N ASP A 130 1.24 -1.50 1.57
CA ASP A 130 2.57 -1.19 2.10
C ASP A 130 2.44 -0.36 3.39
N LEU A 131 2.76 -0.97 4.53
CA LEU A 131 2.69 -0.35 5.85
C LEU A 131 3.76 0.73 6.04
N ASP A 132 4.88 0.71 5.30
CA ASP A 132 5.91 1.77 5.36
C ASP A 132 5.40 3.13 4.83
N THR A 133 4.29 3.10 4.06
CA THR A 133 3.64 4.30 3.53
C THR A 133 2.64 4.92 4.51
N LYS A 134 2.43 4.30 5.67
CA LYS A 134 1.53 4.81 6.70
C LYS A 134 2.33 5.61 7.72
N ASP A 135 1.91 6.84 7.97
CA ASP A 135 2.56 7.72 8.95
C ASP A 135 1.94 7.58 10.36
N ASP A 136 0.88 6.78 10.49
CA ASP A 136 0.23 6.48 11.77
C ASP A 136 1.08 5.51 12.61
N ILE A 137 1.15 5.77 13.93
CA ILE A 137 1.89 4.92 14.87
C ILE A 137 1.22 3.57 15.17
N ALA A 138 0.01 3.33 14.67
CA ALA A 138 -0.70 2.05 14.72
C ALA A 138 -2.03 2.19 13.98
N GLY A 139 -2.62 1.07 13.56
CA GLY A 139 -3.96 1.09 12.99
C GLY A 139 -4.60 -0.29 12.87
N ILE A 140 -5.84 -0.30 12.42
CA ILE A 140 -6.64 -1.52 12.22
C ILE A 140 -7.13 -1.53 10.78
N ILE A 141 -6.86 -2.63 10.08
CA ILE A 141 -7.39 -2.88 8.74
C ILE A 141 -8.41 -4.01 8.82
N LEU A 142 -9.63 -3.75 8.37
CA LEU A 142 -10.68 -4.75 8.30
C LEU A 142 -10.67 -5.46 6.96
N PHE A 143 -10.94 -6.76 6.97
CA PHE A 143 -11.04 -7.57 5.76
C PHE A 143 -12.14 -8.63 5.87
N ASN A 144 -13.06 -8.67 4.89
CA ASN A 144 -14.17 -9.63 4.85
C ASN A 144 -14.11 -10.61 3.67
N LYS A 145 -13.01 -10.60 2.88
CA LYS A 145 -12.79 -11.41 1.66
C LYS A 145 -13.63 -11.04 0.44
N ILE A 146 -14.58 -10.12 0.55
CA ILE A 146 -15.47 -9.70 -0.54
C ILE A 146 -15.10 -8.28 -0.99
N LYS A 147 -14.98 -7.37 -0.03
CA LYS A 147 -14.60 -5.97 -0.23
C LYS A 147 -13.09 -5.79 -0.17
N ASP A 148 -12.64 -4.63 -0.63
CA ASP A 148 -11.26 -4.20 -0.40
C ASP A 148 -10.99 -4.07 1.11
N PRO A 149 -9.76 -4.36 1.56
CA PRO A 149 -9.35 -4.11 2.94
C PRO A 149 -9.43 -2.61 3.23
N GLN A 150 -9.99 -2.25 4.39
CA GLN A 150 -10.22 -0.86 4.77
C GLN A 150 -9.49 -0.53 6.07
N LEU A 151 -8.67 0.52 6.05
CA LEU A 151 -8.15 1.17 7.26
C LEU A 151 -9.30 1.93 7.91
N ILE A 152 -9.50 1.74 9.22
CA ILE A 152 -10.61 2.33 9.95
C ILE A 152 -10.16 3.35 11.00
N ASP A 153 -11.07 4.24 11.36
CA ASP A 153 -10.90 5.11 12.53
C ASP A 153 -11.12 4.32 13.82
N MET A 154 -10.04 4.11 14.57
CA MET A 154 -10.09 3.38 15.84
C MET A 154 -10.94 4.08 16.91
N MET A 155 -11.18 5.39 16.81
CA MET A 155 -12.06 6.12 17.74
C MET A 155 -13.53 5.71 17.60
N ASN A 156 -13.92 5.22 16.42
CA ASN A 156 -15.29 4.86 16.07
C ASN A 156 -15.42 3.36 15.75
N ILE A 157 -14.62 2.51 16.40
CA ILE A 157 -14.48 1.09 16.10
C ILE A 157 -15.82 0.33 15.98
N ASP A 158 -16.79 0.59 16.86
CA ASP A 158 -18.11 -0.07 16.83
C ASP A 158 -18.86 0.23 15.52
N THR A 159 -18.87 1.50 15.11
CA THR A 159 -19.52 1.98 13.90
C THR A 159 -18.80 1.49 12.65
N GLU A 160 -17.47 1.58 12.62
CA GLU A 160 -16.63 1.12 11.51
C GLU A 160 -16.80 -0.39 11.25
N LEU A 161 -16.84 -1.20 12.30
CA LEU A 161 -17.08 -2.65 12.17
C LEU A 161 -18.44 -2.94 11.56
N ASN A 162 -19.49 -2.27 12.04
CA ASN A 162 -20.84 -2.46 11.53
C ASN A 162 -20.97 -2.04 10.06
N PHE A 163 -20.38 -0.90 9.68
CA PHE A 163 -20.39 -0.45 8.29
C PHE A 163 -19.62 -1.39 7.36
N TYR A 164 -18.48 -1.90 7.79
CA TYR A 164 -17.64 -2.73 6.94
C TYR A 164 -18.17 -4.16 6.76
N PHE A 165 -18.66 -4.79 7.83
CA PHE A 165 -19.04 -6.21 7.80
C PHE A 165 -20.52 -6.48 7.49
N ASN A 166 -21.42 -5.52 7.72
CA ASN A 166 -22.87 -5.74 7.52
C ASN A 166 -23.45 -5.06 6.26
N HIS A 167 -22.64 -4.31 5.53
CA HIS A 167 -22.99 -3.73 4.23
C HIS A 167 -22.03 -4.26 3.17
#